data_AF-A0A968BRB2-F1
#
_entry.id   AF-A0A968BRB2-F1
#
_cell.length_a   1.000
_cell.length_b   1.000
_cell.length_c   1.000
_cell.angle_alpha   90.00
_cell.angle_beta   90.00
_cell.angle_gamma   90.00
#
_symmetry.space_group_name_H-M   'P 1'
#
loop_
_entity.id
_entity.type
_entity.pdbx_description
1 polymer ?
#
loop_
_entity_poly.entity_id
_entity_poly.type
_entity_poly.pdbx_seq_one_letter_code
_entity_poly.pdbx_strand_id
1 'polypeptide(L)'
;MWNAQFWRRKWFWLVTSLALLILLSAFWALKAWRDARFATNLTPKEVVRAFQNVGFEAKNLKDIGYYPGPMARGEGVEFYTHANDKAFHIIVVMYTSNEKAKVVATEINALNQRMEGGYASALHRGPIVVTIYPSERTVTHKLEFALKEIE
;
A
#
# COMPACT_ATOMS: atom_id res chain seq x y z
N MET A 1 -25.35 -6.27 -57.90
CA MET A 1 -25.80 -5.84 -56.55
C MET A 1 -25.00 -6.53 -55.44
N TRP A 2 -23.67 -6.42 -55.47
CA TRP A 2 -22.77 -6.99 -54.45
C TRP A 2 -21.84 -5.87 -53.99
N ASN A 3 -22.20 -5.15 -52.92
CA ASN A 3 -21.26 -4.24 -52.25
C ASN A 3 -21.74 -3.78 -50.86
N ALA A 4 -23.04 -3.68 -50.61
CA ALA A 4 -23.54 -3.14 -49.34
C ALA A 4 -23.21 -4.02 -48.12
N GLN A 5 -23.27 -5.35 -48.25
CA GLN A 5 -22.98 -6.27 -47.13
C GLN A 5 -21.48 -6.36 -46.80
N PHE A 6 -20.60 -6.29 -47.80
CA PHE A 6 -19.15 -6.34 -47.60
C PHE A 6 -18.63 -5.09 -46.87
N TRP A 7 -19.14 -3.91 -47.28
CA TRP A 7 -18.82 -2.64 -46.62
C TRP A 7 -19.34 -2.56 -45.19
N ARG A 8 -20.55 -3.08 -44.91
CA ARG A 8 -21.09 -3.17 -43.54
C ARG A 8 -20.23 -4.04 -42.62
N ARG A 9 -19.72 -5.18 -43.10
CA ARG A 9 -18.90 -6.08 -42.29
C ARG A 9 -17.54 -5.46 -41.96
N LYS A 10 -16.91 -4.78 -42.92
CA LYS A 10 -15.66 -4.03 -42.69
C LYS A 10 -15.85 -2.84 -41.73
N TRP A 11 -16.94 -2.10 -41.88
CA TRP A 11 -17.30 -1.01 -40.97
C TRP A 11 -17.55 -1.50 -39.54
N PHE A 12 -18.25 -2.63 -39.38
CA PHE A 12 -18.47 -3.23 -38.08
C PHE A 12 -17.16 -3.58 -37.36
N TRP A 13 -16.20 -4.20 -38.04
CA TRP A 13 -14.88 -4.52 -37.49
C TRP A 13 -14.03 -3.28 -37.16
N LEU A 14 -14.12 -2.23 -37.97
CA LEU A 14 -13.46 -0.95 -37.70
C LEU A 14 -14.00 -0.28 -36.43
N VAL A 15 -15.33 -0.20 -36.30
CA VAL A 15 -15.98 0.42 -35.14
C VAL A 15 -15.70 -0.37 -33.86
N THR A 16 -15.76 -1.71 -33.91
CA THR A 16 -15.44 -2.55 -32.75
C THR A 16 -13.98 -2.45 -32.35
N SER A 17 -13.05 -2.43 -33.31
CA SER A 17 -11.62 -2.26 -33.01
C SER A 17 -11.33 -0.91 -32.36
N LEU A 18 -11.97 0.16 -32.87
CA LEU A 18 -11.84 1.50 -32.30
C LEU A 18 -12.42 1.58 -30.88
N ALA A 19 -13.60 0.98 -30.66
CA ALA A 19 -14.22 0.92 -29.34
C ALA A 19 -13.35 0.14 -28.34
N LEU A 20 -12.73 -0.97 -28.77
CA LEU A 20 -11.84 -1.76 -27.93
C LEU A 20 -10.59 -0.95 -27.52
N LEU A 21 -10.02 -0.20 -28.46
CA LEU A 21 -8.88 0.70 -28.22
C LEU A 21 -9.22 1.80 -27.22
N ILE A 22 -10.41 2.41 -27.32
CA ILE A 22 -10.89 3.42 -26.37
C ILE A 22 -11.10 2.81 -24.98
N LEU A 23 -11.69 1.61 -24.90
CA LEU A 23 -11.87 0.93 -23.61
C LEU A 23 -10.53 0.56 -22.96
N LEU A 24 -9.56 0.10 -23.76
CA LEU A 24 -8.22 -0.18 -23.24
C LEU A 24 -7.55 1.09 -22.72
N SER A 25 -7.56 2.19 -23.48
CA SER A 25 -6.92 3.44 -23.05
C SER A 25 -7.61 4.03 -21.82
N ALA A 26 -8.95 3.99 -21.76
CA ALA A 26 -9.71 4.40 -20.58
C ALA A 26 -9.38 3.54 -19.35
N PHE A 27 -9.22 2.22 -19.53
CA PHE A 27 -8.83 1.31 -18.45
C PHE A 27 -7.43 1.65 -17.90
N TRP A 28 -6.46 1.88 -18.78
CA TRP A 28 -5.11 2.30 -18.37
C TRP A 28 -5.10 3.68 -17.71
N ALA A 29 -5.86 4.64 -18.24
CA ALA A 29 -5.99 5.97 -17.65
C ALA A 29 -6.62 5.92 -16.25
N LEU A 30 -7.66 5.10 -16.07
CA LEU A 30 -8.31 4.90 -14.78
C LEU A 30 -7.35 4.27 -13.76
N LYS A 31 -6.59 3.27 -14.19
CA LYS A 31 -5.56 2.63 -13.35
C LYS A 31 -4.48 3.65 -12.93
N ALA A 32 -3.93 4.40 -13.89
CA ALA A 32 -2.92 5.41 -13.62
C ALA A 32 -3.43 6.52 -12.69
N TRP A 33 -4.67 6.97 -12.87
CA TRP A 33 -5.29 7.98 -12.00
C TRP A 33 -5.50 7.45 -10.58
N ARG A 34 -5.91 6.20 -10.44
CA ARG A 34 -6.06 5.53 -9.14
C ARG A 34 -4.71 5.40 -8.43
N ASP A 35 -3.69 4.92 -9.13
CA ASP A 35 -2.34 4.76 -8.60
C ASP A 35 -1.72 6.12 -8.21
N ALA A 36 -1.95 7.16 -9.02
CA ALA A 36 -1.51 8.53 -8.71
C ALA A 36 -2.21 9.11 -7.47
N ARG A 37 -3.54 8.94 -7.36
CA ARG A 37 -4.32 9.42 -6.20
C ARG A 37 -3.89 8.76 -4.90
N PHE A 38 -3.52 7.48 -4.94
CA PHE A 38 -2.98 6.77 -3.77
C PHE A 38 -1.59 7.26 -3.38
N ALA A 39 -0.74 7.55 -4.36
CA ALA A 39 0.60 8.08 -4.10
C ALA A 39 0.58 9.51 -3.54
N THR A 40 -0.43 10.32 -3.87
CA THR A 40 -0.48 11.73 -3.45
C THR A 40 -1.10 11.95 -2.07
N ASN A 41 -1.93 11.03 -1.58
CA ASN A 41 -2.66 11.24 -0.33
C ASN A 41 -2.01 10.51 0.86
N LEU A 42 -1.54 9.28 0.71
CA LEU A 42 -1.05 8.51 1.88
C LEU A 42 0.27 9.08 2.43
N THR A 43 0.18 9.81 3.55
CA THR A 43 1.35 10.27 4.32
C THR A 43 1.52 9.47 5.62
N PRO A 44 2.73 9.43 6.22
CA PRO A 44 2.92 8.78 7.51
C PRO A 44 1.98 9.33 8.61
N LYS A 45 1.64 10.62 8.56
CA LYS A 45 0.71 11.25 9.51
C LYS A 45 -0.73 10.76 9.33
N GLU A 46 -1.18 10.52 8.11
CA GLU A 46 -2.52 9.97 7.86
C GLU A 46 -2.65 8.53 8.34
N VAL A 47 -1.58 7.74 8.18
CA VAL A 47 -1.51 6.38 8.72
C VAL A 47 -1.67 6.40 10.24
N VAL A 48 -0.98 7.30 10.94
CA VAL A 48 -1.15 7.46 12.39
C VAL A 48 -2.60 7.81 12.76
N ARG A 49 -3.24 8.73 12.01
CA ARG A 49 -4.66 9.06 12.25
C ARG A 49 -5.57 7.86 12.05
N ALA A 50 -5.35 7.05 11.01
CA ALA A 50 -6.13 5.84 10.77
C ALA A 50 -5.97 4.83 11.92
N PHE A 51 -4.77 4.69 12.47
CA PHE A 51 -4.53 3.84 13.63
C PHE A 51 -5.31 4.34 14.86
N GLN A 52 -5.35 5.65 15.07
CA GLN A 52 -6.12 6.27 16.15
C GLN A 52 -7.63 6.07 15.97
N ASN A 53 -8.14 6.16 14.73
CA ASN A 53 -9.56 5.98 14.44
C ASN A 53 -10.06 4.57 14.75
N VAL A 54 -9.21 3.55 14.63
CA VAL A 54 -9.56 2.16 14.99
C VAL A 54 -9.25 1.82 16.46
N GLY A 55 -8.90 2.81 17.27
CA GLY A 55 -8.75 2.69 18.73
C GLY A 55 -7.33 2.43 19.24
N PHE A 56 -6.29 2.57 18.42
CA PHE A 56 -4.90 2.50 18.90
C PHE A 56 -4.41 3.87 19.37
N GLU A 57 -3.84 3.93 20.57
CA GLU A 57 -3.23 5.15 21.08
C GLU A 57 -1.79 5.28 20.57
N ALA A 58 -1.48 6.37 19.87
CA ALA A 58 -0.12 6.66 19.40
C ALA A 58 0.68 7.46 20.44
N LYS A 59 1.46 6.75 21.26
CA LYS A 59 2.32 7.32 22.30
C LYS A 59 3.71 7.65 21.74
N ASN A 60 4.31 8.74 22.23
CA ASN A 60 5.66 9.17 21.85
C ASN A 60 5.86 9.31 20.34
N LEU A 61 4.84 9.81 19.64
CA LEU A 61 4.91 10.06 18.20
C LEU A 61 6.02 11.07 17.89
N LYS A 62 6.96 10.68 17.04
CA LYS A 62 8.07 11.52 16.60
C LYS A 62 8.56 11.09 15.22
N ASP A 63 9.37 11.93 14.60
CA ASP A 63 10.05 11.59 13.35
C ASP A 63 11.04 10.43 13.58
N ILE A 64 11.12 9.54 12.61
CA ILE A 64 11.98 8.36 12.72
C ILE A 64 13.46 8.78 12.70
N GLY A 65 14.20 8.39 13.75
CA GLY A 65 15.65 8.65 13.85
C GLY A 65 16.53 7.51 13.34
N TYR A 66 15.96 6.31 13.20
CA TYR A 66 16.69 5.08 12.91
C TYR A 66 15.85 4.10 12.08
N TYR A 67 16.47 3.40 11.14
CA TYR A 67 15.81 2.46 10.21
C TYR A 67 16.33 1.04 10.46
N PRO A 68 15.56 0.17 11.15
CA PRO A 68 15.99 -1.18 11.51
C PRO A 68 16.00 -2.16 10.32
N GLY A 69 16.98 -3.07 10.33
CA GLY A 69 17.06 -4.20 9.41
C GLY A 69 17.09 -3.78 7.93
N PRO A 70 16.21 -4.33 7.07
CA PRO A 70 16.20 -4.04 5.62
C PRO A 70 15.53 -2.70 5.27
N MET A 71 15.14 -1.89 6.26
CA MET A 71 14.53 -0.58 5.99
C MET A 71 15.55 0.38 5.37
N ALA A 72 15.16 1.04 4.28
CA ALA A 72 15.93 2.13 3.70
C ALA A 72 15.48 3.46 4.29
N ARG A 73 16.35 4.47 4.22
CA ARG A 73 16.01 5.84 4.64
C ARG A 73 14.84 6.39 3.81
N GLY A 74 13.89 7.02 4.49
CA GLY A 74 12.69 7.64 3.90
C GLY A 74 12.00 8.59 4.89
N GLU A 75 11.02 9.37 4.46
CA GLU A 75 10.24 10.20 5.38
C GLU A 75 9.37 9.30 6.25
N GLY A 76 9.41 9.45 7.56
CA GLY A 76 8.68 8.52 8.42
C GLY A 76 8.54 8.98 9.86
N VAL A 77 7.66 8.30 10.56
CA VAL A 77 7.37 8.52 11.98
C VAL A 77 7.43 7.21 12.72
N GLU A 78 7.74 7.28 14.00
CA GLU A 78 7.65 6.15 14.92
C GLU A 78 6.81 6.53 16.13
N PHE A 79 6.12 5.53 16.68
CA PHE A 79 5.31 5.67 17.89
C PHE A 79 5.13 4.31 18.57
N TYR A 80 4.64 4.34 19.80
CA TYR A 80 4.28 3.15 20.55
C TYR A 80 2.78 3.08 20.72
N THR A 81 2.21 1.88 20.66
CA THR A 81 0.81 1.62 20.99
C THR A 81 0.72 0.44 21.96
N HIS A 82 -0.41 0.28 22.62
CA HIS A 82 -0.70 -0.90 23.44
C HIS A 82 -1.89 -1.65 22.85
N ALA A 83 -1.83 -2.97 22.85
CA ALA A 83 -2.94 -3.83 22.50
C ALA A 83 -2.80 -5.17 23.22
N ASN A 84 -3.89 -5.71 23.76
CA ASN A 84 -3.91 -6.98 24.49
C ASN A 84 -2.80 -7.05 25.56
N ASP A 85 -2.67 -6.00 26.37
CA ASP A 85 -1.66 -5.86 27.43
C ASP A 85 -0.18 -5.94 26.98
N LYS A 86 0.08 -5.80 25.67
CA LYS A 86 1.42 -5.74 25.09
C LYS A 86 1.68 -4.37 24.48
N ALA A 87 2.91 -3.89 24.65
CA ALA A 87 3.41 -2.71 23.95
C ALA A 87 3.92 -3.09 22.55
N PHE A 88 3.57 -2.28 21.57
CA PHE A 88 4.04 -2.38 20.20
C PHE A 88 4.75 -1.11 19.79
N HIS A 89 5.91 -1.24 19.16
CA HIS A 89 6.61 -0.16 18.48
C HIS A 89 6.26 -0.21 17.00
N ILE A 90 5.68 0.88 16.51
CA ILE A 90 5.21 1.03 15.14
C ILE A 90 6.11 2.03 14.43
N ILE A 91 6.58 1.65 13.26
CA ILE A 91 7.39 2.49 12.39
C ILE A 91 6.67 2.62 11.05
N VAL A 92 6.41 3.85 10.62
CA VAL A 92 5.75 4.17 9.35
C VAL A 92 6.70 4.95 8.47
N VAL A 93 7.05 4.42 7.31
CA VAL A 93 8.00 5.06 6.37
C VAL A 93 7.39 5.17 4.98
N MET A 94 7.47 6.35 4.41
CA MET A 94 7.14 6.68 3.03
C MET A 94 8.38 6.56 2.15
N TYR A 95 8.24 5.81 1.06
CA TYR A 95 9.25 5.62 0.03
C TYR A 95 8.89 6.36 -1.26
N THR A 96 9.87 6.46 -2.16
CA THR A 96 9.72 7.13 -3.45
C THR A 96 8.80 6.40 -4.42
N SER A 97 8.51 5.12 -4.20
CA SER A 97 7.61 4.33 -5.04
C SER A 97 6.96 3.18 -4.28
N ASN A 98 5.82 2.71 -4.80
CA ASN A 98 5.11 1.53 -4.29
C ASN A 98 5.97 0.27 -4.40
N GLU A 99 6.72 0.13 -5.49
CA GLU A 99 7.62 -1.00 -5.72
C GLU A 99 8.67 -1.08 -4.61
N LYS A 100 9.27 0.06 -4.22
CA LYS A 100 10.26 0.11 -3.15
C LYS A 100 9.64 -0.25 -1.80
N ALA A 101 8.46 0.30 -1.49
CA ALA A 101 7.73 -0.05 -0.27
C ALA A 101 7.41 -1.56 -0.19
N LYS A 102 6.92 -2.14 -1.30
CA LYS A 102 6.62 -3.56 -1.42
C LYS A 102 7.84 -4.44 -1.20
N VAL A 103 8.99 -4.10 -1.79
CA VAL A 103 10.24 -4.83 -1.62
C VAL A 103 10.66 -4.82 -0.15
N VAL A 104 10.69 -3.64 0.49
CA VAL A 104 11.09 -3.51 1.90
C VAL A 104 10.16 -4.33 2.81
N ALA A 105 8.85 -4.23 2.64
CA ALA A 105 7.90 -5.02 3.46
C ALA A 105 8.11 -6.53 3.28
N THR A 106 8.41 -6.97 2.05
CA THR A 106 8.72 -8.37 1.74
C THR A 106 9.99 -8.83 2.44
N GLU A 107 11.04 -8.01 2.41
CA GLU A 107 12.32 -8.33 3.06
C GLU A 107 12.20 -8.37 4.59
N ILE A 108 11.44 -7.47 5.20
CA ILE A 108 11.15 -7.50 6.65
C ILE A 108 10.44 -8.79 7.03
N ASN A 109 9.39 -9.17 6.30
CA ASN A 109 8.63 -10.38 6.58
C ASN A 109 9.46 -11.65 6.36
N ALA A 110 10.32 -11.67 5.33
CA ALA A 110 11.25 -12.77 5.08
C ALA A 110 12.28 -12.88 6.22
N LEU A 111 12.81 -11.76 6.73
CA LEU A 111 13.68 -11.74 7.89
C LEU A 111 12.95 -12.27 9.14
N ASN A 112 11.73 -11.81 9.39
CA ASN A 112 10.90 -12.30 10.49
C ASN A 112 10.67 -13.81 10.43
N GLN A 113 10.42 -14.35 9.25
CA GLN A 113 10.28 -15.80 9.05
C GLN A 113 11.58 -16.55 9.38
N ARG A 114 12.74 -16.02 8.96
CA ARG A 114 14.06 -16.61 9.29
C ARG A 114 14.38 -16.55 10.78
N MET A 115 13.78 -15.61 11.50
CA MET A 115 13.91 -15.45 12.95
C MET A 115 12.75 -16.08 13.73
N GLU A 116 12.00 -17.01 13.11
CA GLU A 116 10.89 -17.74 13.74
C GLU A 116 9.80 -16.81 14.33
N GLY A 117 9.62 -15.62 13.76
CA GLY A 117 8.67 -14.60 14.22
C GLY A 117 9.22 -13.63 15.27
N GLY A 118 10.50 -13.72 15.63
CA GLY A 118 11.14 -12.91 16.66
C GLY A 118 11.56 -11.49 16.25
N TYR A 119 11.17 -11.01 15.07
CA TYR A 119 11.58 -9.70 14.56
C TYR A 119 10.40 -8.70 14.52
N ALA A 120 9.76 -8.57 13.36
CA ALA A 120 8.66 -7.64 13.10
C ALA A 120 7.79 -8.14 11.96
N SER A 121 6.52 -7.75 11.97
CA SER A 121 5.67 -7.87 10.78
C SER A 121 5.65 -6.54 10.02
N ALA A 122 5.72 -6.58 8.70
CA ALA A 122 5.58 -5.41 7.85
C ALA A 122 4.39 -5.51 6.90
N LEU A 123 3.74 -4.37 6.69
CA LEU A 123 2.65 -4.15 5.74
C LEU A 123 3.08 -3.04 4.78
N HIS A 124 2.63 -3.08 3.53
CA HIS A 124 2.79 -1.97 2.60
C HIS A 124 1.45 -1.52 2.03
N ARG A 125 1.32 -0.21 1.81
CA ARG A 125 0.16 0.42 1.13
C ARG A 125 0.65 1.61 0.31
N GLY A 126 0.53 1.51 -1.01
CA GLY A 126 1.16 2.48 -1.91
C GLY A 126 2.65 2.66 -1.56
N PRO A 127 3.15 3.90 -1.45
CA PRO A 127 4.54 4.16 -1.07
C PRO A 127 4.86 3.97 0.42
N ILE A 128 3.88 3.63 1.27
CA ILE A 128 4.06 3.50 2.71
C ILE A 128 4.39 2.05 3.09
N VAL A 129 5.34 1.89 4.02
CA VAL A 129 5.56 0.66 4.80
C VAL A 129 5.23 0.94 6.26
N VAL A 130 4.47 0.05 6.88
CA VAL A 130 4.23 0.02 8.31
C VAL A 130 4.88 -1.22 8.88
N THR A 131 5.79 -1.05 9.84
CA THR A 131 6.48 -2.12 10.54
C THR A 131 6.03 -2.16 11.99
N ILE A 132 5.79 -3.35 12.52
CA ILE A 132 5.19 -3.60 13.84
C ILE A 132 6.12 -4.52 14.63
N TYR A 133 6.64 -4.03 15.75
CA TYR A 133 7.50 -4.76 16.69
C TYR A 133 6.82 -4.92 18.06
N PRO A 134 6.86 -6.10 18.70
CA PRO A 134 7.16 -7.39 18.10
C PRO A 134 6.08 -7.81 17.09
N SER A 135 6.39 -8.79 16.25
CA SER A 135 5.43 -9.39 15.31
C SER A 135 4.28 -10.08 16.07
N GLU A 136 3.04 -9.61 15.89
CA GLU A 136 1.83 -10.23 16.48
C GLU A 136 0.70 -10.24 15.45
N ARG A 137 0.34 -11.42 14.94
CA ARG A 137 -0.61 -11.59 13.81
C ARG A 137 -1.93 -10.86 14.02
N THR A 138 -2.49 -10.91 15.23
CA THR A 138 -3.77 -10.29 15.55
C THR A 138 -3.72 -8.77 15.40
N VAL A 139 -2.62 -8.15 15.81
CA VAL A 139 -2.42 -6.70 15.69
C VAL A 139 -2.14 -6.33 14.25
N THR A 140 -1.29 -7.08 13.56
CA THR A 140 -1.01 -6.91 12.12
C THR A 140 -2.30 -6.93 11.29
N HIS A 141 -3.20 -7.89 11.53
CA HIS A 141 -4.46 -8.00 10.78
C HIS A 141 -5.43 -6.84 11.06
N LYS A 142 -5.54 -6.40 12.32
CA LYS A 142 -6.35 -5.21 12.66
C LYS A 142 -5.81 -3.95 11.97
N LEU A 143 -4.49 -3.79 11.95
CA LEU A 143 -3.84 -2.64 11.31
C LEU A 143 -3.92 -2.70 9.79
N GLU A 144 -3.86 -3.89 9.19
CA GLU A 144 -4.10 -4.06 7.76
C GLU A 144 -5.52 -3.60 7.37
N PHE A 145 -6.51 -3.89 8.20
CA PHE A 145 -7.88 -3.42 7.99
C PHE A 145 -7.96 -1.88 8.08
N ALA A 146 -7.37 -1.28 9.11
CA ALA A 146 -7.31 0.18 9.25
C ALA A 146 -6.64 0.87 8.05
N LEU A 147 -5.58 0.26 7.49
CA LEU A 147 -4.90 0.75 6.29
C LEU A 147 -5.75 0.62 5.01
N LYS A 148 -6.65 -0.37 4.95
CA LYS A 148 -7.60 -0.54 3.83
C LYS A 148 -8.69 0.52 3.83
N GLU A 149 -9.07 1.06 4.99
CA GLU A 149 -10.11 2.10 5.08
C GLU A 149 -9.64 3.49 4.60
N ILE A 150 -8.34 3.68 4.39
CA ILE A 150 -7.77 4.92 3.83
C ILE A 150 -7.80 4.90 2.28
N GLU A 151 -8.31 3.84 1.65
CA GLU A 151 -8.48 3.73 0.19
C GLU A 151 -9.84 4.19 -0.33
#